data_AF-A0A1G1E6P7-F1
#
_entry.id   AF-A0A1G1E6P7-F1
#
_cell.length_a   1.000
_cell.length_b   1.000
_cell.length_c   1.000
_cell.angle_alpha   90.00
_cell.angle_beta   90.00
_cell.angle_gamma   90.00
#
_symmetry.space_group_name_H-M   'P 1'
#
loop_
_entity.id
_entity.type
_entity.pdbx_description
1 polymer ?
#
loop_
_entity_poly.entity_id
_entity_poly.type
_entity_poly.pdbx_seq_one_letter_code
_entity_poly.pdbx_strand_id
1 'polypeptide(L)'
;MEPQFRFSVWRPARLIRTLDYPVNTCGDEIFVFEPNRLQEQIYIWDPGPNDVFASLDKELGDEFRLFLLEKFDPGLAPEERSIALLGEAVGDLNSKLQKTMTTPWADSQQTVLQGQNDEVNLRVNVPLALLNHLLWIAKVFGHVPRASVTVR
;
A
#
# COMPACT_ATOMS: atom_id res chain seq x y z
N MET A 1 -0.39 21.36 7.43
CA MET A 1 -1.09 20.41 6.53
C MET A 1 -0.61 19.05 6.97
N GLU A 2 -1.48 18.22 7.57
CA GLU A 2 -1.08 16.88 8.01
C GLU A 2 -0.67 16.04 6.81
N PRO A 3 0.35 15.17 6.93
CA PRO A 3 0.75 14.29 5.84
C PRO A 3 -0.42 13.35 5.52
N GLN A 4 -0.81 13.38 4.25
CA GLN A 4 -1.90 12.58 3.72
C GLN A 4 -1.40 11.17 3.45
N PHE A 5 -2.10 10.16 4.00
CA PHE A 5 -1.73 8.76 3.81
C PHE A 5 -1.67 8.44 2.31
N ARG A 6 -0.54 7.96 1.81
CA ARG A 6 -0.39 7.55 0.42
C ARG A 6 0.32 6.23 0.32
N PHE A 7 -0.35 5.27 -0.30
CA PHE A 7 0.19 3.97 -0.61
C PHE A 7 0.58 3.90 -2.08
N SER A 8 1.75 3.36 -2.41
CA SER A 8 2.18 3.22 -3.81
C SER A 8 2.94 1.92 -4.02
N VAL A 9 2.70 1.29 -5.18
CA VAL A 9 3.44 0.09 -5.62
C VAL A 9 4.33 0.46 -6.80
N TRP A 10 5.57 0.00 -6.71
CA TRP A 10 6.62 0.22 -7.67
C TRP A 10 7.13 -1.11 -8.20
N ARG A 11 7.64 -1.10 -9.44
CA ARG A 11 8.39 -2.24 -9.99
C ARG A 11 9.62 -1.73 -10.75
N PRO A 12 10.63 -2.58 -11.01
CA PRO A 12 11.71 -2.22 -11.91
C PRO A 12 11.18 -1.78 -13.27
N ALA A 13 11.64 -0.64 -13.76
CA ALA A 13 11.18 -0.07 -15.03
C ALA A 13 11.62 -0.97 -16.20
N ARG A 14 10.68 -1.29 -17.09
CA ARG A 14 10.98 -1.99 -18.35
C ARG A 14 11.39 -0.99 -19.42
N LEU A 15 12.67 -0.66 -19.48
CA LEU A 15 13.18 0.26 -20.48
C LEU A 15 13.34 -0.43 -21.84
N ILE A 16 12.87 0.23 -22.90
CA ILE A 16 13.10 -0.20 -24.28
C ILE A 16 14.58 -0.02 -24.66
N ARG A 17 15.27 0.93 -24.02
CA ARG A 17 16.69 1.23 -24.22
C ARG A 17 17.41 1.21 -22.89
N THR A 18 18.56 0.55 -22.85
CA THR A 18 19.49 0.61 -21.72
C THR A 18 19.85 2.07 -21.45
N LEU A 19 19.66 2.52 -20.21
CA LEU A 19 20.11 3.83 -19.76
C LEU A 19 21.43 3.65 -19.04
N ASP A 20 22.48 4.16 -19.66
CA ASP A 20 23.82 4.19 -19.07
C ASP A 20 23.97 5.44 -18.21
N TYR A 21 24.45 5.28 -16.99
CA TYR A 21 24.69 6.39 -16.07
C TYR A 21 26.19 6.62 -15.92
N PRO A 22 26.68 7.87 -16.01
CA PRO A 22 28.06 8.17 -15.70
C PRO A 22 28.25 8.02 -14.19
N VAL A 23 29.17 7.15 -13.80
CA VAL A 23 29.66 7.05 -12.43
C VAL A 23 31.01 7.74 -12.39
N ASN A 24 31.08 8.86 -11.66
CA ASN A 24 32.33 9.58 -11.45
C ASN A 24 33.17 8.84 -10.42
N THR A 25 33.93 7.85 -10.88
CA THR A 25 35.02 7.25 -10.12
C THR A 25 36.35 7.80 -10.61
N CYS A 26 36.95 8.70 -9.82
CA CYS A 26 38.35 9.12 -9.91
C CYS A 26 38.90 9.34 -11.34
N GLY A 27 38.30 10.29 -12.08
CA GLY A 27 38.88 10.83 -13.32
C GLY A 27 38.48 10.14 -14.62
N ASP A 28 37.92 8.94 -14.57
CA ASP A 28 37.39 8.23 -15.74
C ASP A 28 35.84 8.15 -15.67
N GLU A 29 35.16 8.55 -16.75
CA GLU A 29 33.72 8.36 -16.89
C GLU A 29 33.43 6.88 -17.23
N ILE A 30 33.00 6.12 -16.22
CA ILE A 30 32.53 4.74 -16.41
C ILE A 30 31.01 4.77 -16.50
N PHE A 31 30.49 4.23 -17.60
CA PHE A 31 29.06 4.04 -17.81
C PHE A 31 28.62 2.73 -17.17
N VAL A 32 27.76 2.80 -16.15
CA VAL A 32 27.23 1.61 -15.47
C VAL A 32 25.72 1.52 -15.71
N PHE A 33 25.29 0.35 -16.18
CA PHE A 33 23.87 0.01 -16.25
C PHE A 33 23.41 -0.62 -14.94
N GLU A 34 22.51 0.05 -14.23
CA GLU A 34 21.85 -0.49 -13.04
C GLU A 34 20.37 -0.78 -13.37
N PRO A 35 20.03 -2.02 -13.78
CA PRO A 35 18.68 -2.37 -14.24
C PRO A 35 17.58 -2.15 -13.20
N ASN A 36 17.95 -1.95 -11.93
CA ASN A 36 17.03 -1.90 -10.80
C ASN A 36 16.94 -0.51 -10.17
N ARG A 37 17.80 0.41 -10.60
CA ARG A 37 17.82 1.79 -10.09
C ARG A 37 16.57 2.54 -10.49
N LEU A 38 16.06 2.26 -11.68
CA LEU A 38 14.80 2.83 -12.16
C LEU A 38 13.63 1.96 -11.75
N GLN A 39 12.72 2.58 -11.02
CA GLN A 39 11.44 2.01 -10.65
C GLN A 39 10.33 2.82 -11.31
N GLU A 40 9.30 2.15 -11.80
CA GLU A 40 8.08 2.79 -12.28
C GLU A 40 6.94 2.54 -11.28
N GLN A 41 6.14 3.58 -11.03
CA GLN A 41 4.93 3.46 -10.22
C GLN A 41 3.85 2.78 -11.06
N ILE A 42 3.35 1.65 -10.58
CA ILE A 42 2.30 0.88 -11.28
C ILE A 42 0.95 0.96 -10.59
N TYR A 43 0.93 1.44 -9.34
CA TYR A 43 -0.29 1.61 -8.58
C TYR A 43 -0.12 2.72 -7.54
N ILE A 44 -1.20 3.45 -7.30
CA ILE A 44 -1.32 4.47 -6.27
C ILE A 44 -2.69 4.34 -5.61
N TRP A 45 -2.70 4.41 -4.30
CA TRP A 45 -3.91 4.60 -3.52
C TRP A 45 -3.73 5.80 -2.59
N ASP A 46 -4.59 6.79 -2.78
CA ASP A 46 -4.60 8.05 -2.04
C ASP A 46 -6.06 8.35 -1.63
N PRO A 47 -6.44 8.09 -0.37
CA PRO A 47 -7.80 8.22 0.15
C PRO A 47 -8.23 9.67 0.39
N GLY A 48 -7.43 10.67 0.03
CA GLY A 48 -7.77 12.05 0.31
C GLY A 48 -7.43 12.47 1.76
N PRO A 49 -8.11 13.49 2.29
CA PRO A 49 -7.87 13.98 3.66
C PRO A 49 -8.39 13.03 4.76
N ASN A 50 -8.96 11.89 4.39
CA ASN A 50 -9.58 10.97 5.33
C ASN A 50 -8.53 10.05 5.96
N ASP A 51 -8.53 9.97 7.28
CA ASP A 51 -7.73 8.98 7.99
C ASP A 51 -8.33 7.57 7.82
N VAL A 52 -7.67 6.75 7.00
CA VAL A 52 -8.06 5.37 6.73
C VAL A 52 -7.99 4.46 7.95
N PHE A 53 -7.27 4.85 9.00
CA PHE A 53 -7.14 4.09 10.24
C PHE A 53 -8.13 4.53 11.32
N ALA A 54 -8.85 5.64 11.15
CA ALA A 54 -9.75 6.19 12.17
C ALA A 54 -10.88 5.25 12.60
N SER A 55 -11.21 4.25 11.76
CA SER A 55 -12.22 3.23 12.07
C SER A 55 -11.67 1.98 12.74
N LEU A 56 -10.35 1.87 12.89
CA LEU A 56 -9.73 0.84 13.71
C LEU A 56 -9.81 1.23 15.18
N ASP A 57 -9.71 0.23 16.05
CA ASP A 57 -9.35 0.46 17.45
C ASP A 57 -8.06 1.31 17.51
N LYS A 58 -8.02 2.30 18.40
CA LYS A 58 -6.99 3.34 18.34
C LYS A 58 -5.58 2.75 18.47
N GLU A 59 -5.38 1.89 19.45
CA GLU A 59 -4.12 1.21 19.71
C GLU A 59 -3.71 0.35 18.50
N LEU A 60 -4.64 -0.41 17.92
CA LEU A 60 -4.39 -1.22 16.72
C LEU A 60 -4.08 -0.36 15.49
N GLY A 61 -4.81 0.73 15.31
CA GLY A 61 -4.66 1.66 14.19
C GLY A 61 -3.32 2.38 14.22
N ASP A 62 -2.92 2.88 15.39
CA ASP A 62 -1.63 3.54 15.59
C ASP A 62 -0.46 2.55 15.43
N GLU A 63 -0.56 1.34 16.00
CA GLU A 63 0.45 0.29 15.85
C GLU A 63 0.63 -0.10 14.37
N PHE A 64 -0.46 -0.36 13.67
CA PHE A 64 -0.41 -0.77 12.27
C PHE A 64 0.04 0.36 11.34
N ARG A 65 -0.39 1.60 11.59
CA ARG A 65 0.09 2.78 10.88
C ARG A 65 1.59 2.95 11.05
N LEU A 66 2.09 2.91 12.28
CA LEU A 66 3.52 3.06 12.56
C LEU A 66 4.32 1.98 11.85
N PHE A 67 3.85 0.73 11.93
CA PHE A 67 4.46 -0.40 11.22
C PHE A 67 4.55 -0.13 9.71
N LEU A 68 3.46 0.32 9.07
CA LEU A 68 3.45 0.58 7.63
C LEU A 68 4.41 1.71 7.25
N LEU A 69 4.44 2.80 8.03
CA LEU A 69 5.32 3.93 7.79
C LEU A 69 6.80 3.53 7.94
N GLU A 70 7.14 2.78 8.98
CA GLU A 70 8.52 2.36 9.23
C GLU A 70 9.02 1.31 8.23
N LYS A 71 8.19 0.33 7.88
CA LYS A 71 8.59 -0.78 7.00
C LYS A 71 8.57 -0.43 5.53
N PHE A 72 7.73 0.51 5.13
CA PHE A 72 7.58 0.93 3.74
C PHE A 72 8.01 2.37 3.53
N ASP A 73 8.97 2.85 4.34
CA ASP A 73 9.54 4.18 4.22
C ASP A 73 10.19 4.37 2.82
N PRO A 74 9.95 5.51 2.14
CA PRO A 74 10.53 5.82 0.84
C PRO A 74 12.07 5.88 0.79
N GLY A 75 12.73 6.06 1.93
CA GLY A 75 14.19 6.07 2.09
C GLY A 75 14.84 4.69 2.16
N LEU A 76 14.08 3.62 2.43
CA LEU A 76 14.58 2.24 2.41
C LEU A 76 14.85 1.74 0.98
N ALA A 77 15.69 0.71 0.84
CA ALA A 77 15.90 0.09 -0.47
C ALA A 77 14.62 -0.66 -0.92
N PRO A 78 14.33 -0.75 -2.24
CA PRO A 78 13.18 -1.51 -2.76
C PRO A 78 13.09 -2.95 -2.25
N GLU A 79 14.24 -3.61 -2.07
CA GLU A 79 14.36 -4.97 -1.56
C GLU A 79 13.87 -5.10 -0.11
N GLU A 80 14.08 -4.07 0.70
CA GLU A 80 13.71 -4.03 2.13
C GLU A 80 12.22 -3.74 2.35
N ARG A 81 11.52 -3.27 1.31
CA ARG A 81 10.10 -2.91 1.33
C ARG A 81 9.30 -3.70 0.29
N SER A 82 9.67 -4.97 0.12
CA SER A 82 9.08 -5.85 -0.89
C SER A 82 7.57 -6.07 -0.68
N ILE A 83 6.84 -6.36 -1.76
CA ILE A 83 5.42 -6.71 -1.68
C ILE A 83 5.15 -7.96 -0.84
N ALA A 84 6.13 -8.86 -0.69
CA ALA A 84 6.01 -10.05 0.16
C ALA A 84 5.86 -9.66 1.64
N LEU A 85 6.61 -8.66 2.10
CA LEU A 85 6.52 -8.13 3.47
C LEU A 85 5.16 -7.49 3.74
N LEU A 86 4.54 -6.87 2.71
CA LEU A 86 3.16 -6.39 2.83
C LEU A 86 2.21 -7.57 3.08
N GLY A 87 2.37 -8.68 2.37
CA GLY A 87 1.56 -9.88 2.57
C GLY A 87 1.62 -10.41 4.00
N GLU A 88 2.83 -10.45 4.59
CA GLU A 88 3.04 -10.85 5.99
C GLU A 88 2.34 -9.87 6.96
N ALA A 89 2.58 -8.57 6.80
CA ALA A 89 1.98 -7.53 7.63
C ALA A 89 0.44 -7.54 7.61
N VAL A 90 -0.13 -7.76 6.43
CA VAL A 90 -1.59 -7.85 6.25
C VAL A 90 -2.13 -9.15 6.85
N GLY A 91 -1.36 -10.24 6.81
CA GLY A 91 -1.68 -11.49 7.51
C GLY A 91 -1.74 -11.32 9.03
N ASP A 92 -0.80 -10.57 9.59
CA ASP A 92 -0.78 -10.22 11.02
C ASP A 92 -1.98 -9.34 11.40
N LEU A 93 -2.29 -8.32 10.59
CA LEU A 93 -3.47 -7.48 10.79
C LEU A 93 -4.76 -8.30 10.76
N ASN A 94 -4.92 -9.20 9.77
CA ASN A 94 -6.07 -10.10 9.69
C ASN A 94 -6.20 -10.95 10.96
N SER A 95 -5.09 -11.52 11.42
CA SER A 95 -5.06 -12.35 12.63
C SER A 95 -5.44 -11.57 13.89
N LYS A 96 -5.03 -10.29 13.99
CA LYS A 96 -5.42 -9.39 15.08
C LYS A 96 -6.91 -9.03 14.98
N LEU A 97 -7.40 -8.63 13.81
CA LEU A 97 -8.81 -8.28 13.61
C LEU A 97 -9.76 -9.45 13.90
N GLN A 98 -9.39 -10.68 13.54
CA GLN A 98 -10.19 -11.87 13.85
C GLN A 98 -10.28 -12.17 15.35
N LYS A 99 -9.27 -11.79 16.15
CA LYS A 99 -9.33 -11.94 17.61
C LYS A 99 -10.23 -10.89 18.25
N THR A 100 -10.28 -9.70 17.68
CA THR A 100 -11.06 -8.55 18.16
C THR A 100 -12.47 -8.53 17.56
N MET A 101 -13.14 -9.71 17.45
CA MET A 101 -14.40 -10.02 16.73
C MET A 101 -15.65 -9.11 16.95
N THR A 102 -15.51 -7.95 17.59
CA THR A 102 -16.55 -6.97 17.85
C THR A 102 -16.46 -5.73 16.96
N THR A 103 -15.83 -5.80 15.78
CA THR A 103 -15.77 -4.62 14.90
C THR A 103 -17.17 -4.24 14.41
N PRO A 104 -17.70 -3.06 14.77
CA PRO A 104 -19.07 -2.70 14.44
C PRO A 104 -19.22 -2.43 12.95
N TRP A 105 -20.34 -2.87 12.38
CA TRP A 105 -20.76 -2.50 11.04
C TRP A 105 -21.38 -1.11 11.07
N ALA A 106 -20.87 -0.18 10.27
CA ALA A 106 -21.40 1.17 10.15
C ALA A 106 -22.23 1.32 8.86
N ASP A 107 -23.22 2.20 8.89
CA ASP A 107 -23.94 2.57 7.68
C ASP A 107 -23.04 3.48 6.82
N SER A 108 -22.90 3.14 5.54
CA SER A 108 -22.25 3.95 4.54
C SER A 108 -23.18 5.08 4.10
N GLN A 109 -22.61 6.22 3.71
CA GLN A 109 -23.36 7.28 3.02
C GLN A 109 -23.76 6.88 1.59
N GLN A 110 -23.28 5.73 1.09
CA GLN A 110 -23.68 5.20 -0.20
C GLN A 110 -25.02 4.47 -0.11
N THR A 111 -25.99 4.93 -0.90
CA THR A 111 -27.24 4.23 -1.16
C THR A 111 -27.15 3.46 -2.48
N VAL A 112 -27.83 2.32 -2.53
CA VAL A 112 -28.05 1.57 -3.77
C VAL A 112 -29.54 1.35 -3.98
N LEU A 113 -29.96 1.37 -5.24
CA LEU A 113 -31.34 1.06 -5.62
C LEU A 113 -31.56 -0.45 -5.59
N GLN A 114 -32.50 -0.90 -4.76
CA GLN A 114 -32.98 -2.27 -4.71
C GLN A 114 -34.39 -2.31 -5.31
N GLY A 115 -34.55 -2.96 -6.46
CA GLY A 115 -35.85 -3.02 -7.15
C GLY A 115 -36.19 -1.74 -7.92
N GLN A 116 -37.48 -1.40 -8.01
CA GLN A 116 -37.92 -0.29 -8.86
C GLN A 116 -37.77 1.10 -8.23
N ASN A 117 -37.70 1.25 -6.90
CA ASN A 117 -37.61 2.58 -6.24
C ASN A 117 -37.07 2.58 -4.80
N ASP A 118 -36.62 1.45 -4.23
CA ASP A 118 -36.18 1.45 -2.83
C ASP A 118 -34.69 1.75 -2.73
N GLU A 119 -34.32 2.83 -2.05
CA GLU A 119 -32.93 3.13 -1.71
C GLU A 119 -32.56 2.44 -0.39
N VAL A 120 -31.49 1.64 -0.42
CA VAL A 120 -30.97 0.95 0.76
C VAL A 120 -29.56 1.43 1.06
N ASN A 121 -29.29 1.77 2.32
CA ASN A 121 -27.94 2.09 2.78
C ASN A 121 -27.08 0.84 2.78
N LEU A 122 -25.88 0.94 2.22
CA LEU A 122 -24.88 -0.11 2.34
C LEU A 122 -24.30 -0.08 3.76
N ARG A 123 -24.11 -1.25 4.37
CA ARG A 123 -23.34 -1.36 5.62
C ARG A 123 -21.91 -1.73 5.29
N VAL A 124 -20.95 -1.02 5.86
CA VAL A 124 -19.53 -1.23 5.64
C VAL A 124 -18.85 -1.49 6.98
N ASN A 125 -18.04 -2.53 7.00
CA ASN A 125 -17.03 -2.74 8.04
C ASN A 125 -15.72 -2.15 7.53
N VAL A 126 -15.41 -0.93 7.97
CA VAL A 126 -14.27 -0.15 7.43
C VAL A 126 -12.93 -0.85 7.69
N PRO A 127 -12.65 -1.41 8.88
CA PRO A 127 -11.45 -2.22 9.10
C PRO A 127 -11.32 -3.40 8.14
N LEU A 128 -12.43 -4.10 7.88
CA LEU A 128 -12.44 -5.21 6.94
C LEU A 128 -12.25 -4.75 5.50
N ALA A 129 -12.78 -3.56 5.14
CA ALA A 129 -12.57 -2.97 3.82
C ALA A 129 -11.10 -2.60 3.60
N LEU A 130 -10.45 -1.96 4.59
CA LEU A 130 -9.01 -1.68 4.58
C LEU A 130 -8.20 -2.97 4.43
N LEU A 131 -8.49 -3.98 5.26
CA LEU A 131 -7.82 -5.28 5.20
C LEU A 131 -7.96 -5.92 3.82
N ASN A 132 -9.18 -5.98 3.28
CA ASN A 132 -9.44 -6.57 1.97
C ASN A 132 -8.74 -5.80 0.85
N HIS A 133 -8.65 -4.47 0.95
CA HIS A 133 -7.92 -3.66 -0.01
C HIS A 133 -6.43 -3.98 0.00
N LEU A 134 -5.80 -4.00 1.18
CA LEU A 134 -4.38 -4.34 1.31
C LEU A 134 -4.10 -5.80 0.89
N LEU A 135 -4.99 -6.75 1.22
CA LEU A 135 -4.92 -8.14 0.74
C LEU A 135 -5.00 -8.21 -0.78
N TRP A 136 -5.90 -7.43 -1.39
CA TRP A 136 -6.03 -7.35 -2.83
C TRP A 136 -4.74 -6.83 -3.47
N ILE A 137 -4.15 -5.75 -2.93
CA ILE A 137 -2.85 -5.23 -3.39
C ILE A 137 -1.77 -6.31 -3.29
N ALA A 138 -1.61 -6.96 -2.13
CA ALA A 138 -0.61 -8.01 -1.93
C ALA A 138 -0.78 -9.18 -2.91
N LYS A 139 -2.02 -9.61 -3.18
CA LYS A 139 -2.29 -10.69 -4.14
C LYS A 139 -2.07 -10.27 -5.59
N VAL A 140 -2.54 -9.09 -5.97
CA VAL A 140 -2.43 -8.58 -7.34
C VAL A 140 -0.99 -8.29 -7.70
N PHE A 141 -0.18 -7.73 -6.80
CA PHE A 141 1.19 -7.38 -7.11
C PHE A 141 2.22 -8.41 -6.61
N GLY A 142 1.81 -9.41 -5.83
CA GLY A 142 2.71 -10.43 -5.28
C GLY A 142 3.45 -11.27 -6.32
N HIS A 143 2.90 -11.37 -7.54
CA HIS A 143 3.55 -12.08 -8.66
C HIS A 143 4.49 -11.17 -9.48
N VAL A 144 4.52 -9.86 -9.21
CA VAL A 144 5.36 -8.92 -9.96
C VAL A 144 6.78 -9.00 -9.39
N PRO A 145 7.77 -9.42 -10.20
CA PRO A 145 9.14 -9.59 -9.71
C PRO A 145 9.69 -8.27 -9.17
N ARG A 146 10.23 -8.31 -7.95
CA ARG A 146 10.84 -7.16 -7.26
C ARG A 146 9.90 -5.96 -7.10
N ALA A 147 8.59 -6.21 -7.07
CA ALA A 147 7.66 -5.17 -6.68
C ALA A 147 7.95 -4.72 -5.25
N SER A 148 7.93 -3.41 -5.05
CA SER A 148 8.17 -2.77 -3.78
C SER A 148 7.05 -1.80 -3.45
N VAL A 149 6.86 -1.53 -2.17
CA VAL A 149 5.78 -0.71 -1.65
C VAL A 149 6.37 0.50 -0.95
N THR A 150 5.73 1.65 -1.09
CA THR A 150 6.03 2.83 -0.27
C THR A 150 4.76 3.36 0.37
N VAL A 151 4.85 3.73 1.63
CA VAL A 151 3.79 4.41 2.38
C VAL A 151 4.30 5.77 2.83
N ARG A 152 3.48 6.81 2.71
CA ARG A 152 3.76 8.20 3.15
C ARG A 152 2.58 8.74 3.92
#